data_AF-A0AAD5SYY9-F1
#
_entry.id   AF-A0AAD5SYY9-F1
#
_cell.length_a   1.000
_cell.length_b   1.000
_cell.length_c   1.000
_cell.angle_alpha   90.00
_cell.angle_beta   90.00
_cell.angle_gamma   90.00
#
_symmetry.space_group_name_H-M   'P 1'
#
loop_
_entity.id
_entity.type
_entity.pdbx_description
1 polymer ?
#
loop_
_entity_poly.entity_id
_entity_poly.type
_entity_poly.pdbx_seq_one_letter_code
_entity_poly.pdbx_strand_id
1 'polypeptide(L)'
;MNCVVTLPSNALTATGLSTPWAVTGCDQTVNPTFAECVSYDPATGAVGVYSPLLINKGSTNFIKPTVPLLPTNAVVGCWFGTNGVTTNLAGAATQANCTSPGVQLVQFAACNAPNFFAAAKNKVTIPPLGTGLNGKPCYTIRSFEIIDMDQSDNVVTSFLQDPNTNKLAQTTVKNKALLPNATEITNGSDNLLLDGAYRPALGCTAFTASNLADPTGPPVGALALNELQANKLQGQPHALIPDMDPFVLTNAAPDLNKQKIYRAAVNQPPPSAVTTNEQLTYCQHMLNITAPGYITDLKFLVNKTSPAAANGKDLFTFLGQRFAASWAGLTCNTLIPLVGVNGQTVSGPLTANFDVNMVCTSVTFNTPSLIALLKNNGGPTTEALITAVTTTTTTTTTTTTTKTKTTTRISKTTATKVIATTNTTTAKATTTTKTAITTTTATAKTTTAKKLTTTAGAAAAANTTCNALYYRCGGIGWTGSTCCVDSTCKVQNPYYSQCVAA
;
A
#
# COMPACT_ATOMS: atom_id res chain seq x y z
N MET A 1 -5.98 7.29 18.90
CA MET A 1 -7.17 8.07 18.51
C MET A 1 -8.05 7.19 17.65
N ASN A 2 -9.24 6.83 18.14
CA ASN A 2 -10.14 5.91 17.44
C ASN A 2 -11.21 6.73 16.71
N CYS A 3 -11.10 6.83 15.40
CA CYS A 3 -12.00 7.62 14.58
C CYS A 3 -13.29 6.84 14.34
N VAL A 4 -14.41 7.54 14.38
CA VAL A 4 -15.73 6.97 14.08
C VAL A 4 -16.39 7.83 13.00
N VAL A 5 -16.63 7.26 11.82
CA VAL A 5 -17.35 7.87 10.71
C VAL A 5 -18.81 7.46 10.78
N THR A 6 -19.70 8.44 10.92
CA THR A 6 -21.14 8.23 10.91
C THR A 6 -21.66 8.41 9.49
N LEU A 7 -22.02 7.30 8.85
CA LEU A 7 -22.58 7.31 7.50
C LEU A 7 -24.03 7.86 7.53
N PRO A 8 -24.39 8.76 6.61
CA PRO A 8 -25.76 9.25 6.46
C PRO A 8 -26.65 8.15 5.88
N SER A 9 -27.96 8.29 6.05
CA SER A 9 -28.94 7.43 5.37
C SER A 9 -28.71 7.45 3.85
N ASN A 10 -28.85 6.29 3.21
CA ASN A 10 -28.64 6.11 1.77
C ASN A 10 -27.22 6.52 1.32
N ALA A 11 -26.19 6.23 2.13
CA ALA A 11 -24.80 6.64 1.93
C ALA A 11 -24.24 6.35 0.52
N LEU A 12 -24.73 5.32 -0.15
CA LEU A 12 -24.29 4.91 -1.50
C LEU A 12 -25.08 5.54 -2.66
N THR A 13 -25.94 6.52 -2.37
CA THR A 13 -26.71 7.28 -3.38
C THR A 13 -26.13 8.68 -3.59
N ALA A 14 -26.51 9.38 -4.66
CA ALA A 14 -26.05 10.75 -4.91
C ALA A 14 -26.28 11.69 -3.71
N THR A 15 -27.44 11.59 -3.06
CA THR A 15 -27.77 12.35 -1.85
C THR A 15 -26.88 11.97 -0.67
N GLY A 16 -26.65 10.67 -0.44
CA GLY A 16 -25.81 10.19 0.67
C GLY A 16 -24.33 10.53 0.50
N LEU A 17 -23.80 10.41 -0.72
CA LEU A 17 -22.43 10.77 -1.07
C LEU A 17 -22.18 12.28 -0.92
N SER A 18 -23.14 13.12 -1.31
CA SER A 18 -23.03 14.58 -1.21
C SER A 18 -23.41 15.17 0.16
N THR A 19 -23.90 14.32 1.07
CA THR A 19 -24.06 14.68 2.47
C THR A 19 -22.70 14.56 3.17
N PRO A 20 -22.21 15.58 3.91
CA PRO A 20 -20.97 15.45 4.68
C PRO A 20 -21.07 14.34 5.73
N TRP A 21 -20.05 13.48 5.82
CA TRP A 21 -20.01 12.37 6.76
C TRP A 21 -19.38 12.82 8.07
N ALA A 22 -20.12 12.68 9.17
CA ALA A 22 -19.70 13.21 10.46
C ALA A 22 -18.66 12.29 11.12
N VAL A 23 -17.60 12.88 11.66
CA VAL A 23 -16.53 12.17 12.36
C VAL A 23 -16.45 12.59 13.82
N THR A 24 -16.21 11.60 14.68
CA THR A 24 -15.94 11.76 16.12
C THR A 24 -14.75 10.90 16.54
N GLY A 25 -14.19 11.14 17.73
CA GLY A 25 -13.04 10.40 18.27
C GLY A 25 -11.69 10.78 17.65
N CYS A 26 -11.71 11.45 16.50
CA CYS A 26 -10.61 12.14 15.85
C CYS A 26 -11.04 13.56 15.48
N ASP A 27 -10.07 14.43 15.25
CA ASP A 27 -10.28 15.78 14.73
C ASP A 27 -9.93 15.80 13.24
N GLN A 28 -10.91 16.08 12.40
CA GLN A 28 -10.76 16.15 10.94
C GLN A 28 -9.80 17.24 10.45
N THR A 29 -9.43 18.18 11.31
CA THR A 29 -8.51 19.28 10.99
C THR A 29 -7.08 19.02 11.47
N VAL A 30 -6.85 17.90 12.18
CA VAL A 30 -5.55 17.52 12.74
C VAL A 30 -5.16 16.10 12.33
N ASN A 31 -6.04 15.13 12.55
CA ASN A 31 -5.84 13.71 12.24
C ASN A 31 -6.99 13.20 11.37
N PRO A 32 -7.01 13.58 10.08
CA PRO A 32 -8.16 13.36 9.23
C PRO A 32 -8.47 11.88 8.96
N THR A 33 -9.73 11.62 8.69
CA THR A 33 -10.24 10.36 8.11
C THR A 33 -10.77 10.66 6.72
N PHE A 34 -10.61 9.73 5.81
CA PHE A 34 -10.90 9.88 4.39
C PHE A 34 -11.92 8.83 3.95
N ALA A 35 -12.73 9.17 2.96
CA ALA A 35 -13.57 8.24 2.25
C ALA A 35 -13.36 8.39 0.74
N GLU A 36 -13.35 7.27 0.04
CA GLU A 36 -13.22 7.19 -1.40
C GLU A 36 -14.26 6.22 -1.92
N CYS A 37 -15.16 6.69 -2.76
CA CYS A 37 -16.20 5.86 -3.36
C CYS A 37 -15.99 5.76 -4.85
N VAL A 38 -16.21 4.56 -5.40
CA VAL A 38 -16.17 4.32 -6.84
C VAL A 38 -17.52 3.77 -7.27
N SER A 39 -18.12 4.43 -8.24
CA SER A 39 -19.33 3.98 -8.92
C SER A 39 -18.95 3.18 -10.16
N TYR A 40 -19.74 2.15 -10.45
CA TYR A 40 -19.69 1.38 -11.67
C TYR A 40 -21.05 1.44 -12.36
N ASP A 41 -21.07 1.76 -13.65
CA ASP A 41 -22.24 1.77 -14.51
C ASP A 41 -22.40 0.42 -15.23
N PRO A 42 -23.42 -0.40 -14.90
CA PRO A 42 -23.64 -1.66 -15.58
C PRO A 42 -24.00 -1.54 -17.05
N ALA A 43 -24.53 -0.39 -17.51
CA ALA A 43 -24.96 -0.20 -18.89
C ALA A 43 -23.79 0.10 -19.83
N THR A 44 -22.80 0.85 -19.35
CA THR A 44 -21.67 1.32 -20.18
C THR A 44 -20.33 0.69 -19.82
N GLY A 45 -20.20 0.09 -18.63
CA GLY A 45 -18.93 -0.38 -18.08
C GLY A 45 -18.07 0.76 -17.52
N ALA A 46 -18.56 2.00 -17.52
CA ALA A 46 -17.85 3.16 -17.00
C ALA A 46 -17.70 3.10 -15.48
N VAL A 47 -16.62 3.70 -14.98
CA VAL A 47 -16.37 3.91 -13.56
C VAL A 47 -16.18 5.40 -13.28
N GLY A 48 -16.56 5.84 -12.09
CA GLY A 48 -16.36 7.22 -11.64
C GLY A 48 -16.04 7.28 -10.16
N VAL A 49 -15.09 8.15 -9.78
CA VAL A 49 -14.60 8.30 -8.41
C VAL A 49 -15.28 9.49 -7.76
N TYR A 50 -15.69 9.35 -6.50
CA TYR A 50 -16.23 10.42 -5.70
C TYR A 50 -15.63 10.34 -4.30
N SER A 51 -15.20 11.47 -3.74
CA SER A 51 -14.63 11.54 -2.39
C SER A 51 -15.62 12.22 -1.44
N PRO A 52 -16.47 11.47 -0.69
CA PRO A 52 -17.36 12.08 0.30
C PRO A 52 -16.58 12.95 1.27
N LEU A 53 -17.06 14.17 1.52
CA LEU A 53 -16.38 15.07 2.46
C LEU A 53 -16.63 14.60 3.89
N LEU A 54 -15.56 14.42 4.66
CA LEU A 54 -15.65 14.10 6.07
C LEU A 54 -15.44 15.37 6.91
N ILE A 55 -16.26 15.55 7.94
CA ILE A 55 -16.24 16.74 8.79
C ILE A 55 -16.36 16.36 10.27
N ASN A 56 -15.84 17.19 11.17
CA ASN A 56 -16.12 17.05 12.60
C ASN A 56 -17.63 17.12 12.84
N LYS A 57 -18.17 16.24 13.69
CA LYS A 57 -19.61 16.20 14.01
C LYS A 57 -20.10 17.57 14.46
N GLY A 58 -21.12 18.10 13.78
CA GLY A 58 -21.72 19.41 14.06
C GLY A 58 -20.98 20.60 13.45
N SER A 59 -19.85 20.40 12.78
CA SER A 59 -19.16 21.47 12.05
C SER A 59 -20.04 21.99 10.92
N THR A 60 -20.01 23.31 10.71
CA THR A 60 -20.57 24.00 9.54
C THR A 60 -19.47 24.65 8.68
N ASN A 61 -18.20 24.52 9.09
CA ASN A 61 -17.07 25.18 8.47
C ASN A 61 -16.47 24.33 7.33
N PHE A 62 -17.22 24.20 6.25
CA PHE A 62 -16.81 23.46 5.07
C PHE A 62 -17.46 24.02 3.80
N ILE A 63 -16.91 23.68 2.64
CA ILE A 63 -17.60 23.92 1.35
C ILE A 63 -18.52 22.73 1.06
N LYS A 64 -19.80 23.03 0.81
CA LYS A 64 -20.81 22.00 0.54
C LYS A 64 -20.36 21.10 -0.64
N PRO A 65 -20.42 19.76 -0.49
CA PRO A 65 -20.04 18.84 -1.55
C PRO A 65 -20.90 19.00 -2.82
N THR A 66 -20.30 18.74 -3.98
CA THR A 66 -21.03 18.66 -5.25
C THR A 66 -21.93 17.41 -5.24
N VAL A 67 -23.18 17.54 -5.70
CA VAL A 67 -24.05 16.36 -5.86
C VAL A 67 -23.60 15.57 -7.09
N PRO A 68 -23.12 14.32 -6.96
CA PRO A 68 -22.66 13.56 -8.12
C PRO A 68 -23.84 13.09 -8.95
N LEU A 69 -23.65 13.03 -10.27
CA LEU A 69 -24.57 12.32 -11.16
C LEU A 69 -24.20 10.84 -11.19
N LEU A 70 -25.03 10.00 -10.58
CA LEU A 70 -24.88 8.54 -10.66
C LEU A 70 -25.76 7.97 -11.78
N PRO A 71 -25.24 7.03 -12.59
CA PRO A 71 -26.06 6.35 -13.58
C PRO A 71 -27.16 5.49 -12.92
N THR A 72 -28.22 5.21 -13.69
CA THR A 72 -29.28 4.30 -13.24
C THR A 72 -28.69 2.93 -12.94
N ASN A 73 -29.03 2.35 -11.78
CA ASN A 73 -28.49 1.07 -11.29
C ASN A 73 -26.98 1.06 -11.06
N ALA A 74 -26.34 2.22 -10.86
CA ALA A 74 -24.94 2.29 -10.47
C ALA A 74 -24.66 1.44 -9.23
N VAL A 75 -23.57 0.67 -9.27
CA VAL A 75 -23.07 -0.05 -8.09
C VAL A 75 -21.95 0.77 -7.48
N VAL A 76 -22.09 1.18 -6.22
CA VAL A 76 -21.10 2.01 -5.53
C VAL A 76 -20.42 1.21 -4.44
N GLY A 77 -19.09 1.15 -4.46
CA GLY A 77 -18.26 0.71 -3.33
C GLY A 77 -17.58 1.91 -2.69
N CYS A 78 -17.32 1.88 -1.39
CA CYS A 78 -16.57 2.91 -0.68
C CYS A 78 -15.48 2.30 0.20
N TRP A 79 -14.34 2.97 0.30
CA TRP A 79 -13.18 2.62 1.10
C TRP A 79 -12.81 3.79 1.99
N PHE A 80 -12.18 3.48 3.12
CA PHE A 80 -11.86 4.45 4.15
C PHE A 80 -10.43 4.24 4.61
N GLY A 81 -9.79 5.35 4.95
CA GLY A 81 -8.46 5.38 5.57
C GLY A 81 -8.38 6.51 6.58
N THR A 82 -7.40 6.48 7.48
CA THR A 82 -7.25 7.56 8.48
C THR A 82 -5.81 7.81 8.89
N ASN A 83 -5.51 9.08 9.18
CA ASN A 83 -4.30 9.49 9.88
C ASN A 83 -4.43 9.33 11.42
N GLY A 84 -5.58 8.85 11.91
CA GLY A 84 -5.75 8.35 13.28
C GLY A 84 -5.20 6.94 13.48
N VAL A 85 -5.64 6.28 14.55
CA VAL A 85 -5.21 4.90 14.89
C VAL A 85 -6.19 3.86 14.34
N THR A 86 -7.49 4.14 14.40
CA THR A 86 -8.50 3.23 13.86
C THR A 86 -9.61 3.95 13.13
N THR A 87 -10.21 3.29 12.13
CA THR A 87 -11.41 3.74 11.43
C THR A 87 -12.57 2.81 11.78
N ASN A 88 -13.61 3.35 12.41
CA ASN A 88 -14.83 2.63 12.74
C ASN A 88 -16.01 3.27 12.02
N LEU A 89 -16.98 2.45 11.61
CA LEU A 89 -18.15 2.91 10.85
C LEU A 89 -19.42 2.80 11.70
N ALA A 90 -20.25 3.85 11.69
CA ALA A 90 -21.49 3.96 12.43
C ALA A 90 -22.61 4.54 11.56
N GLY A 91 -23.81 4.72 12.14
CA GLY A 91 -24.98 5.24 11.41
C GLY A 91 -25.52 4.20 10.43
N ALA A 92 -25.66 4.58 9.16
CA ALA A 92 -26.20 3.71 8.11
C ALA A 92 -25.22 2.63 7.60
N ALA A 93 -24.20 2.25 8.36
CA ALA A 93 -23.17 1.29 7.95
C ALA A 93 -23.75 -0.07 7.51
N THR A 94 -24.74 -0.59 8.24
CA THR A 94 -25.43 -1.83 7.84
C THR A 94 -26.19 -1.67 6.52
N GLN A 95 -26.85 -0.52 6.30
CA GLN A 95 -27.56 -0.22 5.06
C GLN A 95 -26.60 -0.13 3.86
N ALA A 96 -25.42 0.43 4.08
CA ALA A 96 -24.36 0.55 3.06
C ALA A 96 -23.53 -0.74 2.89
N ASN A 97 -23.93 -1.83 3.54
CA ASN A 97 -23.26 -3.13 3.46
C ASN A 97 -21.76 -3.02 3.79
N CYS A 98 -21.45 -2.28 4.87
CA CYS A 98 -20.08 -2.11 5.35
C CYS A 98 -19.51 -3.38 5.97
N THR A 99 -18.18 -3.53 5.88
CA THR A 99 -17.41 -4.52 6.63
C THR A 99 -17.92 -4.52 8.06
N SER A 100 -18.34 -5.69 8.54
CA SER A 100 -19.36 -5.84 9.59
C SER A 100 -19.12 -4.96 10.82
N PRO A 101 -20.16 -4.37 11.42
CA PRO A 101 -20.05 -3.73 12.72
C PRO A 101 -19.40 -4.71 13.72
N GLY A 102 -18.19 -4.39 14.19
CA GLY A 102 -17.41 -5.22 15.12
C GLY A 102 -16.14 -5.85 14.57
N VAL A 103 -15.87 -5.81 13.26
CA VAL A 103 -14.57 -6.22 12.69
C VAL A 103 -13.75 -4.97 12.35
N GLN A 104 -12.71 -4.71 13.15
CA GLN A 104 -11.82 -3.56 12.98
C GLN A 104 -10.54 -3.98 12.24
N LEU A 105 -10.26 -3.31 11.11
CA LEU A 105 -9.06 -3.46 10.28
C LEU A 105 -8.12 -2.26 10.46
N VAL A 106 -7.90 -1.87 11.72
CA VAL A 106 -7.07 -0.72 12.12
C VAL A 106 -7.51 0.54 11.35
N GLN A 107 -6.71 1.08 10.43
CA GLN A 107 -7.01 2.31 9.71
C GLN A 107 -7.97 2.12 8.53
N PHE A 108 -8.19 0.89 8.09
CA PHE A 108 -9.00 0.56 6.92
C PHE A 108 -10.46 0.21 7.28
N ALA A 109 -11.38 0.60 6.42
CA ALA A 109 -12.73 0.05 6.37
C ALA A 109 -13.28 0.09 4.93
N ALA A 110 -14.36 -0.64 4.65
CA ALA A 110 -15.01 -0.58 3.35
C ALA A 110 -16.52 -0.82 3.42
N CYS A 111 -17.26 -0.32 2.43
CA CYS A 111 -18.68 -0.50 2.23
C CYS A 111 -19.00 -0.97 0.84
N ASN A 112 -19.77 -2.07 0.74
CA ASN A 112 -20.23 -2.65 -0.52
C ASN A 112 -19.12 -3.02 -1.52
N ALA A 113 -17.85 -3.08 -1.08
CA ALA A 113 -16.69 -3.34 -1.93
C ALA A 113 -16.76 -4.69 -2.68
N PRO A 114 -17.10 -5.84 -2.03
CA PRO A 114 -17.24 -7.10 -2.76
C PRO A 114 -18.29 -7.06 -3.87
N ASN A 115 -19.42 -6.38 -3.62
CA ASN A 115 -20.49 -6.23 -4.62
C ASN A 115 -20.04 -5.33 -5.78
N PHE A 116 -19.32 -4.25 -5.49
CA PHE A 116 -18.71 -3.40 -6.52
C PHE A 116 -17.76 -4.21 -7.41
N PHE A 117 -16.79 -4.93 -6.83
CA PHE A 117 -15.83 -5.70 -7.61
C PHE A 117 -16.50 -6.83 -8.41
N ALA A 118 -17.50 -7.50 -7.84
CA ALA A 118 -18.29 -8.50 -8.56
C ALA A 118 -19.03 -7.90 -9.77
N ALA A 119 -19.62 -6.70 -9.61
CA ALA A 119 -20.32 -6.01 -10.68
C ALA A 119 -19.38 -5.56 -11.81
N ALA A 120 -18.20 -5.03 -11.44
CA ALA A 120 -17.18 -4.51 -12.35
C ALA A 120 -16.33 -5.58 -13.05
N LYS A 121 -16.29 -6.81 -12.51
CA LYS A 121 -15.43 -7.90 -12.96
C LYS A 121 -15.54 -8.15 -14.47
N ASN A 122 -14.42 -8.02 -15.17
CA ASN A 122 -14.29 -8.20 -16.62
C ASN A 122 -15.19 -7.29 -17.49
N LYS A 123 -15.75 -6.21 -16.93
CA LYS A 123 -16.62 -5.27 -17.64
C LYS A 123 -16.06 -3.85 -17.71
N VAL A 124 -15.17 -3.49 -16.80
CA VAL A 124 -14.44 -2.22 -16.84
C VAL A 124 -13.27 -2.34 -17.83
N THR A 125 -13.10 -1.32 -18.66
CA THR A 125 -11.92 -1.21 -19.52
C THR A 125 -10.70 -0.84 -18.67
N ILE A 126 -9.79 -1.79 -18.50
CA ILE A 126 -8.56 -1.60 -17.73
C ILE A 126 -7.44 -1.10 -18.67
N PRO A 127 -6.82 0.05 -18.40
CA PRO A 127 -5.70 0.53 -19.22
C PRO A 127 -4.49 -0.39 -19.04
N PRO A 128 -3.70 -0.61 -20.12
CA PRO A 128 -2.45 -1.36 -20.02
C PRO A 128 -1.47 -0.66 -19.07
N LEU A 129 -0.59 -1.43 -18.41
CA LEU A 129 0.39 -0.88 -17.47
C LEU A 129 1.37 0.09 -18.16
N GLY A 130 1.72 -0.18 -19.42
CA GLY A 130 2.85 0.48 -20.07
C GLY A 130 4.19 -0.04 -19.58
N THR A 131 5.27 0.61 -20.02
CA THR A 131 6.65 0.26 -19.68
C THR A 131 7.29 1.46 -18.99
N GLY A 132 7.83 1.23 -17.80
CA GLY A 132 8.53 2.28 -17.04
C GLY A 132 9.89 2.60 -17.62
N LEU A 133 10.48 3.71 -17.17
CA LEU A 133 11.83 4.14 -17.54
C LEU A 133 12.92 3.12 -17.16
N ASN A 134 12.62 2.19 -16.26
CA ASN A 134 13.46 1.05 -15.90
C ASN A 134 13.38 -0.13 -16.87
N GLY A 135 12.54 -0.05 -17.91
CA GLY A 135 12.34 -1.12 -18.89
C GLY A 135 11.45 -2.26 -18.42
N LYS A 136 10.90 -2.20 -17.20
CA LYS A 136 9.94 -3.16 -16.66
C LYS A 136 8.50 -2.71 -16.94
N PRO A 137 7.50 -3.61 -16.90
CA PRO A 137 6.10 -3.19 -16.82
C PRO A 137 5.90 -2.23 -15.64
N CYS A 138 5.10 -1.17 -15.82
CA CYS A 138 4.78 -0.26 -14.73
C CYS A 138 4.12 -1.03 -13.57
N TYR A 139 4.52 -0.72 -12.35
CA TYR A 139 4.09 -1.48 -11.19
C TYR A 139 2.60 -1.31 -10.87
N THR A 140 2.02 -2.36 -10.30
CA THR A 140 0.67 -2.38 -9.75
C THR A 140 0.73 -2.38 -8.22
N ILE A 141 -0.41 -2.15 -7.56
CA ILE A 141 -0.50 -2.18 -6.09
C ILE A 141 -0.17 -3.56 -5.49
N ARG A 142 -0.20 -4.63 -6.30
CA ARG A 142 0.17 -5.99 -5.88
C ARG A 142 1.60 -6.39 -6.31
N SER A 143 2.42 -5.44 -6.72
CA SER A 143 3.82 -5.69 -7.07
C SER A 143 4.69 -5.69 -5.82
N PHE A 144 5.51 -6.73 -5.65
CA PHE A 144 6.52 -6.74 -4.58
C PHE A 144 7.57 -5.62 -4.73
N GLU A 145 7.68 -4.94 -5.87
CA GLU A 145 8.63 -3.82 -6.06
C GLU A 145 8.25 -2.56 -5.24
N ILE A 146 7.00 -2.46 -4.79
CA ILE A 146 6.48 -1.30 -4.04
C ILE A 146 5.93 -1.67 -2.65
N ILE A 147 5.76 -2.96 -2.37
CA ILE A 147 4.97 -3.45 -1.24
C ILE A 147 5.68 -3.30 0.10
N ASP A 148 4.87 -3.22 1.15
CA ASP A 148 5.33 -3.26 2.53
C ASP A 148 4.47 -4.22 3.38
N MET A 149 4.40 -4.05 4.71
CA MET A 149 3.68 -4.97 5.60
C MET A 149 2.15 -4.84 5.56
N ASP A 150 1.62 -3.71 5.09
CA ASP A 150 0.21 -3.33 5.14
C ASP A 150 -0.27 -2.83 3.77
N GLN A 151 -0.22 -3.71 2.79
CA GLN A 151 -0.65 -3.36 1.44
C GLN A 151 -2.13 -2.99 1.37
N SER A 152 -2.44 -2.03 0.49
CA SER A 152 -3.81 -1.55 0.26
C SER A 152 -4.51 -1.01 1.52
N ASP A 153 -3.71 -0.52 2.48
CA ASP A 153 -4.07 0.04 3.79
C ASP A 153 -5.08 1.19 3.78
N ASN A 154 -5.04 2.03 2.75
CA ASN A 154 -5.64 3.35 2.77
C ASN A 154 -6.03 3.85 1.37
N VAL A 155 -6.61 5.05 1.28
CA VAL A 155 -7.20 5.60 0.05
C VAL A 155 -6.31 6.65 -0.63
N VAL A 156 -6.61 6.99 -1.89
CA VAL A 156 -5.93 8.03 -2.68
C VAL A 156 -6.55 9.41 -2.44
N THR A 157 -7.83 9.45 -2.04
CA THR A 157 -8.57 10.69 -1.72
C THR A 157 -7.74 11.68 -0.89
N SER A 158 -7.82 12.95 -1.31
CA SER A 158 -7.36 14.11 -0.56
C SER A 158 -8.51 15.08 -0.27
N PHE A 159 -8.31 15.96 0.71
CA PHE A 159 -9.18 17.12 0.93
C PHE A 159 -8.37 18.41 0.95
N LEU A 160 -9.05 19.54 0.75
CA LEU A 160 -8.48 20.86 0.98
C LEU A 160 -8.78 21.29 2.41
N GLN A 161 -7.78 21.81 3.10
CA GLN A 161 -7.92 22.48 4.39
C GLN A 161 -7.30 23.87 4.32
N ASP A 162 -8.10 24.90 4.56
CA ASP A 162 -7.59 26.25 4.72
C ASP A 162 -6.80 26.36 6.04
N PRO A 163 -5.50 26.71 6.03
CA PRO A 163 -4.66 26.67 7.23
C PRO A 163 -5.01 27.75 8.26
N ASN A 164 -5.72 28.81 7.88
CA ASN A 164 -6.08 29.91 8.78
C ASN A 164 -7.44 29.67 9.44
N THR A 165 -8.37 29.09 8.70
CA THR A 165 -9.77 28.95 9.12
C THR A 165 -10.16 27.51 9.43
N ASN A 166 -9.30 26.53 9.09
CA ASN A 166 -9.62 25.10 9.12
C ASN A 166 -10.86 24.72 8.29
N LYS A 167 -11.20 25.52 7.28
CA LYS A 167 -12.31 25.22 6.38
C LYS A 167 -11.95 24.04 5.50
N LEU A 168 -12.77 23.00 5.52
CA LEU A 168 -12.59 21.77 4.74
C LEU A 168 -13.36 21.81 3.42
N ALA A 169 -12.81 21.20 2.37
CA ALA A 169 -13.49 21.05 1.08
C ALA A 169 -13.01 19.84 0.29
N GLN A 170 -13.83 19.35 -0.64
CA GLN A 170 -13.38 18.37 -1.64
C GLN A 170 -12.33 19.01 -2.56
N THR A 171 -11.35 18.22 -2.99
CA THR A 171 -10.28 18.66 -3.91
C THR A 171 -10.81 18.78 -5.35
N THR A 172 -11.44 19.92 -5.65
CA THR A 172 -11.96 20.26 -6.99
C THR A 172 -11.30 21.53 -7.50
N VAL A 173 -11.27 21.73 -8.82
CA VAL A 173 -10.76 22.97 -9.45
C VAL A 173 -11.48 24.18 -8.88
N LYS A 174 -12.81 24.10 -8.74
CA LYS A 174 -13.62 25.16 -8.14
C LYS A 174 -13.22 25.46 -6.69
N ASN A 175 -13.03 24.43 -5.87
CA ASN A 175 -12.70 24.63 -4.46
C ASN A 175 -11.26 25.12 -4.26
N LYS A 176 -10.30 24.70 -5.11
CA LYS A 176 -8.95 25.25 -5.14
C LYS A 176 -8.96 26.75 -5.47
N ALA A 177 -9.82 27.19 -6.39
CA ALA A 177 -9.98 28.61 -6.69
C ALA A 177 -10.63 29.40 -5.54
N LEU A 178 -11.53 28.78 -4.78
CA LEU A 178 -12.17 29.41 -3.60
C LEU A 178 -11.26 29.44 -2.37
N LEU A 179 -10.31 28.51 -2.26
CA LEU A 179 -9.36 28.40 -1.16
C LEU A 179 -7.92 28.38 -1.71
N PRO A 180 -7.43 29.50 -2.26
CA PRO A 180 -6.13 29.55 -2.95
C PRO A 180 -4.93 29.23 -2.04
N ASN A 181 -5.10 29.36 -0.72
CA ASN A 181 -4.07 29.07 0.28
C ASN A 181 -4.28 27.72 1.00
N ALA A 182 -5.29 26.94 0.62
CA ALA A 182 -5.55 25.66 1.26
C ALA A 182 -4.43 24.66 0.99
N THR A 183 -4.11 23.87 2.02
CA THR A 183 -3.25 22.72 1.91
C THR A 183 -4.08 21.52 1.46
N GLU A 184 -3.52 20.71 0.56
CA GLU A 184 -4.11 19.41 0.22
C GLU A 184 -3.65 18.38 1.27
N ILE A 185 -4.58 17.96 2.11
CA ILE A 185 -4.36 16.95 3.15
C ILE A 185 -4.64 15.57 2.59
N THR A 186 -3.75 14.62 2.87
CA THR A 186 -3.78 13.27 2.33
C THR A 186 -3.64 12.23 3.44
N ASN A 187 -3.89 10.98 3.07
CA ASN A 187 -3.64 9.83 3.90
C ASN A 187 -2.36 9.14 3.44
N GLY A 188 -1.50 8.72 4.38
CA GLY A 188 -0.39 7.83 4.04
C GLY A 188 -0.95 6.51 3.55
N SER A 189 -0.80 6.20 2.26
CA SER A 189 -1.35 5.00 1.62
C SER A 189 -0.38 4.42 0.61
N ASP A 190 -0.35 3.10 0.48
CA ASP A 190 0.35 2.43 -0.61
C ASP A 190 -0.22 2.76 -1.99
N ASN A 191 -1.54 2.97 -2.08
CA ASN A 191 -2.18 3.40 -3.32
C ASN A 191 -1.72 4.81 -3.71
N LEU A 192 -1.67 5.73 -2.75
CA LEU A 192 -1.17 7.09 -2.98
C LEU A 192 0.35 7.09 -3.26
N LEU A 193 1.12 6.25 -2.58
CA LEU A 193 2.55 6.06 -2.84
C LEU A 193 2.79 5.60 -4.28
N LEU A 194 2.02 4.61 -4.73
CA LEU A 194 2.10 4.09 -6.10
C LEU A 194 1.73 5.17 -7.13
N ASP A 195 0.57 5.82 -6.97
CA ASP A 195 0.02 6.76 -7.95
C ASP A 195 0.72 8.12 -7.94
N GLY A 196 1.05 8.62 -6.76
CA GLY A 196 1.57 9.97 -6.54
C GLY A 196 3.09 10.07 -6.56
N ALA A 197 3.82 8.97 -6.32
CA ALA A 197 5.29 9.02 -6.23
C ALA A 197 6.01 7.99 -7.10
N TYR A 198 5.71 6.70 -6.95
CA TYR A 198 6.49 5.65 -7.61
C TYR A 198 6.24 5.60 -9.13
N ARG A 199 4.98 5.58 -9.57
CA ARG A 199 4.65 5.60 -11.01
C ARG A 199 5.21 6.85 -11.69
N PRO A 200 5.01 8.07 -11.17
CA PRO A 200 5.63 9.27 -11.73
C PRO A 200 7.17 9.20 -11.81
N ALA A 201 7.83 8.66 -10.79
CA ALA A 201 9.28 8.47 -10.79
C ALA A 201 9.77 7.57 -11.94
N LEU A 202 8.96 6.59 -12.35
CA LEU A 202 9.21 5.70 -13.48
C LEU A 202 8.60 6.18 -14.81
N GLY A 203 8.00 7.36 -14.88
CA GLY A 203 7.31 7.84 -16.08
C GLY A 203 6.03 7.08 -16.42
N CYS A 204 5.48 6.36 -15.45
CA CYS A 204 4.25 5.59 -15.55
C CYS A 204 3.02 6.43 -15.13
N THR A 205 1.85 6.06 -15.64
CA THR A 205 0.58 6.73 -15.32
C THR A 205 -0.32 5.84 -14.47
N ALA A 206 -1.05 6.44 -13.52
CA ALA A 206 -2.06 5.74 -12.74
C ALA A 206 -3.30 5.37 -13.58
N PHE A 207 -4.04 4.36 -13.15
CA PHE A 207 -5.40 4.14 -13.67
C PHE A 207 -6.35 5.12 -12.99
N THR A 208 -6.83 6.10 -13.78
CA THR A 208 -7.74 7.14 -13.30
C THR A 208 -9.14 7.02 -13.91
N ALA A 209 -10.14 7.59 -13.25
CA ALA A 209 -11.49 7.72 -13.77
C ALA A 209 -12.06 9.13 -13.50
N SER A 210 -13.22 9.44 -14.09
CA SER A 210 -13.87 10.75 -13.93
C SER A 210 -14.12 11.07 -12.46
N ASN A 211 -13.74 12.28 -12.04
CA ASN A 211 -14.04 12.80 -10.72
C ASN A 211 -15.51 13.28 -10.69
N LEU A 212 -16.38 12.56 -10.01
CA LEU A 212 -17.81 12.88 -9.92
C LEU A 212 -18.10 14.10 -9.04
N ALA A 213 -17.15 14.54 -8.21
CA ALA A 213 -17.25 15.80 -7.47
C ALA A 213 -16.82 17.02 -8.33
N ASP A 214 -16.11 16.76 -9.43
CA ASP A 214 -15.63 17.75 -10.39
C ASP A 214 -15.66 17.21 -11.83
N PRO A 215 -16.85 17.06 -12.44
CA PRO A 215 -17.01 16.37 -13.73
C PRO A 215 -16.27 17.01 -14.91
N THR A 216 -15.91 18.30 -14.78
CA THR A 216 -15.11 19.04 -15.77
C THR A 216 -13.63 19.11 -15.43
N GLY A 217 -13.25 18.63 -14.24
CA GLY A 217 -11.88 18.60 -13.76
C GLY A 217 -11.09 17.39 -14.29
N PRO A 218 -9.80 17.29 -13.90
CA PRO A 218 -8.98 16.15 -14.26
C PRO A 218 -9.51 14.85 -13.64
N PRO A 219 -9.28 13.69 -14.29
CA PRO A 219 -9.60 12.40 -13.69
C PRO A 219 -8.70 12.13 -12.48
N VAL A 220 -9.16 11.28 -11.58
CA VAL A 220 -8.47 10.96 -10.32
C VAL A 220 -8.27 9.46 -10.17
N GLY A 221 -7.22 9.08 -9.42
CA GLY A 221 -6.98 7.69 -9.01
C GLY A 221 -7.92 7.27 -7.88
N ALA A 222 -7.92 5.97 -7.60
CA ALA A 222 -8.62 5.39 -6.46
C ALA A 222 -8.05 3.98 -6.17
N LEU A 223 -8.11 3.55 -4.91
CA LEU A 223 -7.74 2.21 -4.47
C LEU A 223 -8.43 1.16 -5.32
N ALA A 224 -9.74 1.29 -5.54
CA ALA A 224 -10.49 0.29 -6.29
C ALA A 224 -10.04 0.18 -7.76
N LEU A 225 -9.58 1.28 -8.37
CA LEU A 225 -9.02 1.27 -9.72
C LEU A 225 -7.69 0.54 -9.73
N ASN A 226 -6.81 0.81 -8.76
CA ASN A 226 -5.53 0.10 -8.62
C ASN A 226 -5.74 -1.40 -8.40
N GLU A 227 -6.72 -1.80 -7.59
CA GLU A 227 -7.05 -3.21 -7.37
C GLU A 227 -7.65 -3.90 -8.60
N LEU A 228 -8.51 -3.19 -9.37
CA LEU A 228 -9.00 -3.70 -10.66
C LEU A 228 -7.85 -3.91 -11.65
N GLN A 229 -6.91 -2.96 -11.73
CA GLN A 229 -5.77 -3.05 -12.62
C GLN A 229 -4.81 -4.19 -12.21
N ALA A 230 -4.47 -4.28 -10.92
CA ALA A 230 -3.60 -5.31 -10.40
C ALA A 230 -4.19 -6.71 -10.57
N ASN A 231 -5.48 -6.90 -10.28
CA ASN A 231 -6.15 -8.19 -10.47
C ASN A 231 -6.14 -8.65 -11.94
N LYS A 232 -6.13 -7.70 -12.88
CA LYS A 232 -6.13 -8.00 -14.31
C LYS A 232 -4.73 -8.18 -14.91
N LEU A 233 -3.75 -7.39 -14.47
CA LEU A 233 -2.48 -7.19 -15.18
C LEU A 233 -1.22 -7.51 -14.37
N GLN A 234 -1.31 -7.71 -13.05
CA GLN A 234 -0.15 -8.11 -12.26
C GLN A 234 0.33 -9.51 -12.70
N GLY A 235 1.63 -9.65 -12.91
CA GLY A 235 2.27 -10.96 -13.12
C GLY A 235 2.58 -11.64 -11.78
N GLN A 236 2.82 -12.95 -11.79
CA GLN A 236 3.27 -13.66 -10.59
C GLN A 236 4.68 -13.20 -10.15
N PRO A 237 4.95 -13.13 -8.84
CA PRO A 237 4.02 -13.35 -7.73
C PRO A 237 3.11 -12.14 -7.46
N HIS A 238 1.88 -12.39 -6.99
CA HIS A 238 0.99 -11.34 -6.51
C HIS A 238 1.26 -11.10 -5.02
N ALA A 239 1.54 -9.87 -4.62
CA ALA A 239 1.41 -9.49 -3.22
C ALA A 239 -0.09 -9.56 -2.85
N LEU A 240 -0.39 -10.39 -1.86
CA LEU A 240 -1.71 -10.54 -1.26
C LEU A 240 -1.57 -10.28 0.24
N ILE A 241 -2.61 -9.74 0.89
CA ILE A 241 -2.61 -9.38 2.32
C ILE A 241 -2.16 -10.59 3.16
N PRO A 242 -0.94 -10.63 3.73
CA PRO A 242 -0.45 -11.81 4.45
C PRO A 242 -1.21 -12.02 5.76
N ASP A 243 -1.05 -13.19 6.37
CA ASP A 243 -1.73 -13.54 7.64
C ASP A 243 -1.14 -12.81 8.85
N MET A 244 0.10 -12.29 8.74
CA MET A 244 0.70 -11.38 9.72
C MET A 244 0.56 -9.89 9.37
N ASP A 245 -0.26 -9.54 8.37
CA ASP A 245 -0.57 -8.13 8.10
C ASP A 245 -1.12 -7.45 9.38
N PRO A 246 -0.61 -6.30 9.81
CA PRO A 246 -0.98 -5.69 11.09
C PRO A 246 -2.47 -5.34 11.18
N PHE A 247 -3.20 -5.24 10.06
CA PHE A 247 -4.63 -4.94 10.03
C PHE A 247 -5.49 -6.19 10.20
N VAL A 248 -4.89 -7.38 10.04
CA VAL A 248 -5.58 -8.68 10.17
C VAL A 248 -5.18 -9.43 11.44
N LEU A 249 -4.52 -8.77 12.38
CA LEU A 249 -4.18 -9.36 13.67
C LEU A 249 -5.30 -9.14 14.71
N THR A 250 -5.42 -10.11 15.61
CA THR A 250 -6.15 -9.98 16.88
C THR A 250 -5.20 -10.41 18.00
N ASN A 251 -4.92 -9.51 18.95
CA ASN A 251 -3.93 -9.75 20.03
C ASN A 251 -2.56 -10.22 19.52
N ALA A 252 -2.07 -9.58 18.44
CA ALA A 252 -0.82 -9.91 17.76
C ALA A 252 -0.74 -11.33 17.14
N ALA A 253 -1.86 -12.05 17.04
CA ALA A 253 -1.96 -13.32 16.35
C ALA A 253 -2.79 -13.19 15.06
N PRO A 254 -2.50 -13.99 14.01
CA PRO A 254 -3.29 -14.00 12.78
C PRO A 254 -4.79 -14.24 13.02
N ASP A 255 -5.63 -13.41 12.41
CA ASP A 255 -7.09 -13.56 12.41
C ASP A 255 -7.60 -13.83 10.99
N LEU A 256 -7.90 -15.10 10.71
CA LEU A 256 -8.38 -15.54 9.40
C LEU A 256 -9.64 -14.81 8.93
N ASN A 257 -10.51 -14.44 9.87
CA ASN A 257 -11.76 -13.76 9.52
C ASN A 257 -11.47 -12.33 9.07
N LYS A 258 -10.59 -11.61 9.78
CA LYS A 258 -10.12 -10.29 9.34
C LYS A 258 -9.42 -10.37 7.98
N GLN A 259 -8.54 -11.35 7.79
CA GLN A 259 -7.84 -11.52 6.51
C GLN A 259 -8.80 -11.79 5.35
N LYS A 260 -9.81 -12.65 5.54
CA LYS A 260 -10.86 -12.90 4.53
C LYS A 260 -11.63 -11.63 4.18
N ILE A 261 -12.04 -10.88 5.19
CA ILE A 261 -12.80 -9.63 5.00
C ILE A 261 -11.94 -8.61 4.26
N TYR A 262 -10.67 -8.46 4.66
CA TYR A 262 -9.78 -7.48 4.06
C TYR A 262 -9.48 -7.83 2.60
N ARG A 263 -9.10 -9.07 2.30
CA ARG A 263 -8.89 -9.53 0.91
C ARG A 263 -10.13 -9.35 0.04
N ALA A 264 -11.32 -9.68 0.53
CA ALA A 264 -12.56 -9.45 -0.20
C ALA A 264 -12.82 -7.95 -0.46
N ALA A 265 -12.50 -7.10 0.51
CA ALA A 265 -12.65 -5.65 0.41
C ALA A 265 -11.67 -4.99 -0.59
N VAL A 266 -10.59 -5.67 -0.97
CA VAL A 266 -9.61 -5.19 -1.97
C VAL A 266 -9.50 -6.11 -3.20
N ASN A 267 -10.56 -6.88 -3.50
CA ASN A 267 -10.63 -7.74 -4.70
C ASN A 267 -9.55 -8.83 -4.79
N GLN A 268 -9.00 -9.28 -3.66
CA GLN A 268 -8.05 -10.37 -3.59
C GLN A 268 -8.77 -11.71 -3.37
N PRO A 269 -8.21 -12.84 -3.83
CA PRO A 269 -8.77 -14.15 -3.57
C PRO A 269 -8.78 -14.44 -2.05
N PRO A 270 -9.79 -15.19 -1.55
CA PRO A 270 -9.84 -15.52 -0.14
C PRO A 270 -8.62 -16.38 0.26
N PRO A 271 -8.06 -16.21 1.47
CA PRO A 271 -7.04 -17.10 1.99
C PRO A 271 -7.63 -18.51 2.21
N SER A 272 -6.87 -19.54 1.84
CA SER A 272 -7.26 -20.95 2.00
C SER A 272 -7.19 -21.41 3.46
N ALA A 273 -6.22 -20.93 4.23
CA ALA A 273 -6.07 -21.12 5.69
C ALA A 273 -4.99 -20.16 6.24
N VAL A 274 -4.94 -19.96 7.56
CA VAL A 274 -3.75 -19.38 8.22
C VAL A 274 -2.64 -20.43 8.14
N THR A 275 -1.54 -20.13 7.47
CA THR A 275 -0.42 -21.06 7.35
C THR A 275 0.88 -20.30 7.53
N THR A 276 1.80 -20.86 8.33
CA THR A 276 3.17 -20.32 8.48
C THR A 276 3.91 -20.15 7.15
N ASN A 277 3.47 -20.85 6.10
CA ASN A 277 4.03 -20.78 4.77
C ASN A 277 3.69 -19.47 4.05
N GLU A 278 2.52 -18.87 4.30
CA GLU A 278 2.13 -17.61 3.64
C GLU A 278 3.06 -16.48 4.04
N GLN A 279 3.29 -16.32 5.35
CA GLN A 279 4.20 -15.30 5.86
C GLN A 279 5.64 -15.51 5.38
N LEU A 280 6.16 -16.74 5.44
CA LEU A 280 7.50 -17.05 4.95
C LEU A 280 7.63 -16.72 3.45
N THR A 281 6.64 -17.08 2.65
CA THR A 281 6.61 -16.79 1.20
C THR A 281 6.61 -15.29 0.94
N TYR A 282 5.83 -14.52 1.71
CA TYR A 282 5.80 -13.07 1.60
C TYR A 282 7.17 -12.45 1.91
N CYS A 283 7.81 -12.85 3.02
CA CYS A 283 9.15 -12.42 3.39
C CYS A 283 10.21 -12.81 2.34
N GLN A 284 10.09 -13.99 1.74
CA GLN A 284 10.98 -14.43 0.66
C GLN A 284 10.83 -13.56 -0.58
N HIS A 285 9.61 -13.16 -0.95
CA HIS A 285 9.39 -12.22 -2.05
C HIS A 285 9.90 -10.82 -1.72
N MET A 286 9.74 -10.34 -0.48
CA MET A 286 10.36 -9.08 -0.06
C MET A 286 11.90 -9.10 -0.20
N LEU A 287 12.54 -10.20 0.21
CA LEU A 287 13.98 -10.39 0.07
C LEU A 287 14.45 -10.47 -1.38
N ASN A 288 13.71 -11.20 -2.21
CA ASN A 288 14.15 -11.56 -3.57
C ASN A 288 13.68 -10.57 -4.65
N ILE A 289 12.67 -9.74 -4.36
CA ILE A 289 12.07 -8.81 -5.32
C ILE A 289 12.18 -7.37 -4.81
N THR A 290 11.61 -7.05 -3.64
CA THR A 290 11.58 -5.65 -3.15
C THR A 290 12.98 -5.09 -2.93
N ALA A 291 13.82 -5.81 -2.19
CA ALA A 291 15.17 -5.37 -1.86
C ALA A 291 16.08 -5.17 -3.09
N PRO A 292 16.18 -6.13 -4.04
CA PRO A 292 16.84 -5.91 -5.32
C PRO A 292 16.19 -4.84 -6.19
N GLY A 293 14.86 -4.73 -6.15
CA GLY A 293 14.05 -3.77 -6.88
C GLY A 293 14.48 -2.34 -6.64
N TYR A 294 14.61 -1.97 -5.36
CA TYR A 294 15.11 -0.67 -4.94
C TYR A 294 16.50 -0.36 -5.47
N ILE A 295 17.36 -1.37 -5.64
CA ILE A 295 18.68 -1.19 -6.26
C ILE A 295 18.54 -0.94 -7.76
N THR A 296 17.73 -1.75 -8.45
CA THR A 296 17.55 -1.61 -9.91
C THR A 296 16.88 -0.29 -10.30
N ASP A 297 16.08 0.28 -9.40
CA ASP A 297 15.36 1.53 -9.62
C ASP A 297 16.05 2.74 -8.99
N LEU A 298 17.25 2.61 -8.40
CA LEU A 298 17.97 3.69 -7.68
C LEU A 298 17.94 5.04 -8.39
N LYS A 299 18.28 5.06 -9.68
CA LYS A 299 18.32 6.29 -10.51
C LYS A 299 16.98 7.02 -10.63
N PHE A 300 15.89 6.32 -10.35
CA PHE A 300 14.54 6.85 -10.37
C PHE A 300 14.02 7.19 -8.98
N LEU A 301 14.63 6.69 -7.90
CA LEU A 301 14.16 6.87 -6.53
C LEU A 301 14.99 7.92 -5.76
N VAL A 302 16.30 7.95 -5.98
CA VAL A 302 17.21 8.91 -5.33
C VAL A 302 16.93 10.32 -5.81
N ASN A 303 16.94 11.29 -4.88
CA ASN A 303 16.62 12.70 -5.13
C ASN A 303 15.22 12.99 -5.71
N LYS A 304 14.30 12.01 -5.70
CA LYS A 304 12.89 12.28 -5.93
C LYS A 304 12.22 12.73 -4.64
N THR A 305 11.24 13.61 -4.76
CA THR A 305 10.48 14.13 -3.62
C THR A 305 9.97 12.99 -2.75
N SER A 306 10.28 13.07 -1.46
CA SER A 306 9.75 12.13 -0.47
C SER A 306 8.24 12.37 -0.30
N PRO A 307 7.41 11.30 -0.28
CA PRO A 307 6.00 11.40 0.07
C PRO A 307 5.76 11.95 1.48
N ALA A 308 6.70 11.72 2.39
CA ALA A 308 6.68 12.27 3.75
C ALA A 308 8.11 12.64 4.16
N ALA A 309 8.46 13.92 4.02
CA ALA A 309 9.82 14.43 4.25
C ALA A 309 10.32 14.19 5.69
N ALA A 310 9.42 14.05 6.66
CA ALA A 310 9.77 13.69 8.04
C ALA A 310 10.26 12.24 8.20
N ASN A 311 9.97 11.36 7.23
CA ASN A 311 10.29 9.93 7.31
C ASN A 311 11.48 9.56 6.41
N GLY A 312 11.72 10.29 5.33
CA GLY A 312 12.86 10.08 4.45
C GLY A 312 13.15 11.33 3.64
N LYS A 313 14.44 11.57 3.36
CA LYS A 313 14.88 12.76 2.63
C LYS A 313 14.44 12.77 1.16
N ASP A 314 14.28 11.59 0.57
CA ASP A 314 13.86 11.36 -0.81
C ASP A 314 13.01 10.08 -0.91
N LEU A 315 12.50 9.77 -2.10
CA LEU A 315 11.67 8.58 -2.32
C LEU A 315 12.43 7.29 -1.98
N PHE A 316 13.72 7.20 -2.32
CA PHE A 316 14.54 6.02 -2.02
C PHE A 316 14.64 5.75 -0.51
N THR A 317 15.03 6.75 0.27
CA THR A 317 15.18 6.64 1.73
C THR A 317 13.84 6.45 2.44
N PHE A 318 12.76 7.06 1.92
CA PHE A 318 11.41 6.81 2.38
C PHE A 318 10.98 5.35 2.18
N LEU A 319 11.21 4.78 1.00
CA LEU A 319 10.91 3.37 0.70
C LEU A 319 11.80 2.41 1.51
N GLY A 320 13.08 2.73 1.66
CA GLY A 320 14.03 1.94 2.43
C GLY A 320 13.65 1.81 3.91
N GLN A 321 13.20 2.90 4.54
CA GLN A 321 12.73 2.82 5.93
C GLN A 321 11.39 2.09 6.06
N ARG A 322 10.46 2.23 5.10
CA ARG A 322 9.22 1.43 5.10
C ARG A 322 9.52 -0.05 5.00
N PHE A 323 10.45 -0.43 4.12
CA PHE A 323 10.90 -1.81 3.98
C PHE A 323 11.50 -2.34 5.29
N ALA A 324 12.42 -1.59 5.90
CA ALA A 324 13.09 -2.03 7.14
C ALA A 324 12.08 -2.21 8.29
N ALA A 325 11.12 -1.29 8.42
CA ALA A 325 10.03 -1.39 9.39
C ALA A 325 9.13 -2.61 9.09
N SER A 326 8.77 -2.82 7.83
CA SER A 326 7.92 -3.92 7.39
C SER A 326 8.56 -5.28 7.58
N TRP A 327 9.85 -5.42 7.25
CA TRP A 327 10.61 -6.64 7.47
C TRP A 327 10.58 -7.06 8.95
N ALA A 328 10.73 -6.10 9.87
CA ALA A 328 10.65 -6.35 11.30
C ALA A 328 9.20 -6.61 11.77
N GLY A 329 8.23 -5.82 11.32
CA GLY A 329 6.81 -5.95 11.69
C GLY A 329 6.19 -7.28 11.28
N LEU A 330 6.60 -7.79 10.12
CA LEU A 330 6.25 -9.10 9.58
C LEU A 330 7.06 -10.27 10.17
N THR A 331 7.96 -9.98 11.12
CA THR A 331 8.86 -10.96 11.75
C THR A 331 9.75 -11.72 10.75
N CYS A 332 10.02 -11.15 9.58
CA CYS A 332 10.83 -11.80 8.54
C CYS A 332 12.24 -12.14 9.03
N ASN A 333 12.75 -11.37 10.00
CA ASN A 333 14.04 -11.59 10.65
C ASN A 333 14.13 -12.91 11.43
N THR A 334 12.99 -13.47 11.89
CA THR A 334 12.96 -14.76 12.59
C THR A 334 12.71 -15.92 11.61
N LEU A 335 12.06 -15.63 10.48
CA LEU A 335 11.68 -16.61 9.46
C LEU A 335 12.81 -16.88 8.45
N ILE A 336 13.64 -15.88 8.16
CA ILE A 336 14.70 -15.97 7.16
C ILE A 336 16.03 -15.58 7.80
N PRO A 337 16.87 -16.56 8.18
CA PRO A 337 18.23 -16.30 8.63
C PRO A 337 19.04 -15.65 7.50
N LEU A 338 19.64 -14.50 7.79
CA LEU A 338 20.49 -13.78 6.84
C LEU A 338 21.91 -13.63 7.36
N VAL A 339 22.87 -13.85 6.46
CA VAL A 339 24.30 -13.68 6.72
C VAL A 339 24.77 -12.43 6.00
N GLY A 340 25.39 -11.53 6.76
CA GLY A 340 25.98 -10.31 6.26
C GLY A 340 27.34 -10.51 5.62
N VAL A 341 27.90 -9.42 5.10
CA VAL A 341 29.20 -9.42 4.40
C VAL A 341 30.40 -10.01 5.15
N ASN A 342 30.41 -9.95 6.48
CA ASN A 342 31.51 -10.44 7.31
C ASN A 342 31.19 -11.79 7.95
N GLY A 343 30.18 -12.51 7.44
CA GLY A 343 29.76 -13.80 8.00
C GLY A 343 28.89 -13.69 9.26
N GLN A 344 28.56 -12.48 9.72
CA GLN A 344 27.72 -12.23 10.88
C GLN A 344 26.23 -12.39 10.53
N THR A 345 25.42 -12.81 11.51
CA THR A 345 23.96 -12.74 11.36
C THR A 345 23.50 -11.29 11.26
N VAL A 346 22.60 -10.99 10.33
CA VAL A 346 21.97 -9.66 10.19
C VAL A 346 20.46 -9.78 10.34
N SER A 347 19.83 -8.76 10.92
CA SER A 347 18.40 -8.74 11.21
C SER A 347 17.52 -8.55 9.98
N GLY A 348 18.08 -8.03 8.88
CA GLY A 348 17.36 -7.83 7.63
C GLY A 348 18.29 -7.54 6.47
N PRO A 349 17.78 -7.62 5.23
CA PRO A 349 18.60 -7.38 4.04
C PRO A 349 18.96 -5.90 3.88
N LEU A 350 18.15 -4.99 4.43
CA LEU A 350 18.34 -3.54 4.42
C LEU A 350 18.30 -2.98 5.84
N THR A 351 19.04 -1.91 6.08
CA THR A 351 18.96 -1.08 7.29
C THR A 351 18.75 0.37 6.89
N ALA A 352 17.76 1.03 7.49
CA ALA A 352 17.54 2.46 7.33
C ALA A 352 18.39 3.25 8.34
N ASN A 353 19.09 4.28 7.86
CA ASN A 353 19.95 5.12 8.68
C ASN A 353 19.33 6.51 8.83
N PHE A 354 19.24 6.99 10.07
CA PHE A 354 18.53 8.20 10.42
C PHE A 354 19.48 9.31 10.87
N ASP A 355 19.11 10.56 10.60
CA ASP A 355 19.78 11.72 11.20
C ASP A 355 19.26 12.02 12.62
N VAL A 356 19.75 13.12 13.22
CA VAL A 356 19.34 13.58 14.56
C VAL A 356 17.85 13.94 14.65
N ASN A 357 17.21 14.24 13.52
CA ASN A 357 15.80 14.59 13.42
C ASN A 357 14.93 13.37 13.10
N MET A 358 15.49 12.16 13.09
CA MET A 358 14.81 10.92 12.75
C MET A 358 14.36 10.84 11.28
N VAL A 359 14.98 11.61 10.38
CA VAL A 359 14.74 11.48 8.94
C VAL A 359 15.68 10.42 8.37
N CYS A 360 15.15 9.46 7.62
CA CYS A 360 15.99 8.48 6.94
C CYS A 360 16.82 9.20 5.87
N THR A 361 18.14 9.17 6.01
CA THR A 361 19.08 9.87 5.13
C THR A 361 19.88 8.95 4.23
N SER A 362 19.97 7.67 4.58
CA SER A 362 20.57 6.64 3.74
C SER A 362 20.05 5.24 4.06
N VAL A 363 20.29 4.30 3.15
CA VAL A 363 19.97 2.88 3.31
C VAL A 363 21.23 2.05 3.16
N THR A 364 21.45 1.12 4.08
CA THR A 364 22.55 0.15 4.05
C THR A 364 22.02 -1.19 3.56
N PHE A 365 22.69 -1.79 2.57
CA PHE A 365 22.40 -3.16 2.13
C PHE A 365 23.35 -4.13 2.84
N ASN A 366 22.79 -5.18 3.46
CA ASN A 366 23.53 -5.99 4.43
C ASN A 366 24.10 -7.29 3.86
N THR A 367 23.55 -7.80 2.75
CA THR A 367 23.94 -9.11 2.19
C THR A 367 24.97 -8.98 1.05
N PRO A 368 25.86 -9.98 0.88
CA PRO A 368 26.81 -9.98 -0.23
C PRO A 368 26.16 -9.83 -1.62
N SER A 369 25.01 -10.49 -1.83
CA SER A 369 24.28 -10.44 -3.10
C SER A 369 23.73 -9.06 -3.42
N LEU A 370 23.16 -8.36 -2.44
CA LEU A 370 22.63 -7.01 -2.63
C LEU A 370 23.75 -5.99 -2.84
N ILE A 371 24.87 -6.14 -2.15
CA ILE A 371 26.04 -5.26 -2.36
C ILE A 371 26.65 -5.48 -3.75
N ALA A 372 26.75 -6.73 -4.21
CA ALA A 372 27.20 -7.01 -5.57
C ALA A 372 26.26 -6.39 -6.61
N LEU A 373 24.93 -6.51 -6.41
CA LEU A 373 23.94 -5.88 -7.28
C LEU A 373 24.05 -4.35 -7.27
N LEU A 374 24.24 -3.74 -6.11
CA LEU A 374 24.41 -2.30 -5.95
C LEU A 374 25.62 -1.79 -6.75
N LYS A 375 26.77 -2.47 -6.63
CA LYS A 375 27.99 -2.13 -7.38
C LYS A 375 27.75 -2.19 -8.90
N ASN A 376 27.04 -3.23 -9.37
CA ASN A 376 26.74 -3.41 -10.79
C ASN A 376 25.78 -2.34 -11.34
N ASN A 377 24.95 -1.73 -10.49
CA ASN A 377 24.01 -0.67 -10.87
C ASN A 377 24.59 0.74 -10.65
N GLY A 378 25.91 0.87 -10.51
CA GLY A 378 26.59 2.15 -10.36
C GLY A 378 26.48 2.76 -8.95
N GLY A 379 26.21 1.96 -7.92
CA GLY A 379 26.15 2.41 -6.53
C GLY A 379 27.54 2.68 -5.96
N PRO A 380 27.90 3.98 -5.82
CA PRO A 380 28.25 4.53 -4.53
C PRO A 380 27.67 5.95 -4.40
N THR A 381 26.34 6.07 -4.27
CA THR A 381 25.72 7.33 -3.87
C THR A 381 25.81 7.43 -2.34
N THR A 382 26.06 8.61 -1.80
CA THR A 382 26.07 8.88 -0.34
C THR A 382 24.81 8.40 0.39
N GLU A 383 23.74 8.20 -0.37
CA GLU A 383 22.40 7.71 -0.04
C GLU A 383 22.31 6.19 0.14
N ALA A 384 23.12 5.42 -0.58
CA ALA A 384 23.16 3.97 -0.51
C ALA A 384 24.52 3.54 0.04
N LEU A 385 24.59 3.31 1.35
CA LEU A 385 25.85 2.98 2.01
C LEU A 385 26.19 1.51 1.79
N ILE A 386 27.44 1.26 1.40
CA ILE A 386 28.04 -0.07 1.40
C ILE A 386 28.74 -0.24 2.74
N THR A 387 28.22 -1.09 3.61
CA THR A 387 29.03 -1.60 4.72
C THR A 387 30.00 -2.61 4.15
N ALA A 388 31.17 -2.15 3.73
CA ALA A 388 32.36 -2.99 3.61
C ALA A 388 33.28 -2.56 4.75
N VAL A 389 33.47 -3.42 5.77
CA VAL A 389 34.59 -3.21 6.68
C VAL A 389 35.82 -3.82 6.02
N THR A 390 36.70 -2.92 5.61
CA THR A 390 38.10 -3.21 5.31
C THR A 390 38.75 -3.82 6.56
N THR A 391 39.20 -5.06 6.47
CA THR A 391 40.37 -5.52 7.25
C THR A 391 41.59 -5.50 6.33
N THR A 392 42.23 -4.33 6.35
CA THR A 392 43.67 -4.00 6.36
C THR A 392 44.70 -4.98 5.76
N THR A 393 45.29 -4.53 4.64
CA THR A 393 46.73 -4.40 4.32
C THR A 393 47.75 -5.46 4.82
N THR A 394 48.38 -6.14 3.86
CA THR A 394 49.84 -6.33 3.87
C THR A 394 50.44 -5.87 2.55
N THR A 395 51.41 -4.97 2.68
CA THR A 395 52.19 -4.24 1.68
C THR A 395 53.12 -5.13 0.85
N THR A 396 53.52 -4.60 -0.32
CA THR A 396 54.73 -4.94 -1.14
C THR A 396 54.59 -6.19 -2.00
N THR A 397 54.73 -6.14 -3.33
CA THR A 397 55.95 -5.70 -4.01
C THR A 397 55.69 -5.25 -5.45
N THR A 398 56.32 -4.13 -5.77
CA THR A 398 56.62 -3.57 -7.09
C THR A 398 57.06 -4.64 -8.10
N THR A 399 56.45 -4.69 -9.29
CA THR A 399 57.24 -4.97 -10.51
C THR A 399 56.64 -4.25 -11.71
N THR A 400 57.41 -3.26 -12.14
CA THR A 400 57.35 -2.56 -13.42
C THR A 400 57.52 -3.53 -14.57
N THR A 401 56.60 -3.55 -15.54
CA THR A 401 56.92 -3.96 -16.93
C THR A 401 55.96 -3.32 -17.93
N THR A 402 56.46 -2.23 -18.53
CA THR A 402 56.54 -1.96 -19.97
C THR A 402 55.29 -2.14 -20.85
N LYS A 403 54.79 -1.00 -21.35
CA LYS A 403 53.98 -0.88 -22.56
C LYS A 403 54.67 -1.55 -23.76
N THR A 404 53.96 -2.44 -24.44
CA THR A 404 54.24 -2.74 -25.86
C THR A 404 52.94 -2.61 -26.66
N LYS A 405 52.99 -1.68 -27.59
CA LYS A 405 52.00 -1.36 -28.61
C LYS A 405 52.19 -2.36 -29.74
N THR A 406 51.19 -3.21 -30.00
CA THR A 406 51.18 -4.03 -31.22
C THR A 406 49.86 -3.81 -31.95
N THR A 407 50.00 -3.23 -33.12
CA THR A 407 49.02 -3.06 -34.18
C THR A 407 48.73 -4.39 -34.86
N THR A 408 47.44 -4.70 -35.05
CA THR A 408 47.02 -5.61 -36.12
C THR A 408 45.69 -5.15 -36.72
N ARG A 409 45.65 -5.19 -38.05
CA ARG A 409 44.71 -4.55 -38.97
C ARG A 409 43.99 -5.68 -39.74
N ILE A 410 42.70 -5.48 -40.06
CA ILE A 410 41.86 -6.15 -41.09
C ILE A 410 41.49 -7.62 -40.71
N SER A 411 40.22 -8.03 -40.64
CA SER A 411 39.27 -8.09 -41.76
C SER A 411 37.79 -8.00 -41.38
N LYS A 412 37.09 -7.33 -42.28
CA LYS A 412 35.65 -7.08 -42.40
C LYS A 412 35.04 -8.28 -43.13
N THR A 413 33.96 -8.86 -42.61
CA THR A 413 33.13 -9.80 -43.38
C THR A 413 31.66 -9.47 -43.19
N THR A 414 31.06 -9.08 -44.30
CA THR A 414 29.65 -8.81 -44.54
C THR A 414 28.92 -10.13 -44.81
N ALA A 415 27.74 -10.35 -44.22
CA ALA A 415 26.73 -11.26 -44.77
C ALA A 415 25.33 -10.84 -44.27
N THR A 416 24.60 -10.04 -45.04
CA THR A 416 23.41 -10.41 -45.87
C THR A 416 22.19 -10.98 -45.13
N LYS A 417 21.21 -10.08 -45.00
CA LYS A 417 19.75 -10.23 -45.16
C LYS A 417 19.27 -11.60 -45.70
N VAL A 418 18.37 -12.25 -44.96
CA VAL A 418 17.42 -13.23 -45.51
C VAL A 418 16.01 -12.80 -45.12
N ILE A 419 15.25 -12.45 -46.16
CA ILE A 419 13.79 -12.34 -46.16
C ILE A 419 13.27 -13.76 -46.45
N ALA A 420 12.30 -14.24 -45.68
CA ALA A 420 11.44 -15.34 -46.10
C ALA A 420 9.99 -14.97 -45.80
N THR A 421 9.29 -14.63 -46.87
CA THR A 421 7.84 -14.49 -46.97
C THR A 421 7.31 -15.79 -47.55
N THR A 422 6.29 -16.39 -46.96
CA THR A 422 5.31 -17.22 -47.70
C THR A 422 3.96 -17.20 -47.00
N ASN A 423 2.93 -17.18 -47.83
CA ASN A 423 1.56 -16.80 -47.53
C ASN A 423 0.66 -17.99 -47.15
N THR A 424 -0.47 -17.63 -46.53
CA THR A 424 -1.85 -18.15 -46.72
C THR A 424 -2.15 -19.65 -46.59
N THR A 425 -3.13 -19.97 -45.75
CA THR A 425 -4.45 -20.45 -46.25
C THR A 425 -5.56 -20.22 -45.22
N THR A 426 -6.75 -20.10 -45.77
CA THR A 426 -8.06 -19.69 -45.24
C THR A 426 -8.92 -20.90 -44.87
N ALA A 427 -9.81 -20.78 -43.87
CA ALA A 427 -11.19 -21.35 -43.78
C ALA A 427 -11.56 -21.52 -42.29
N LYS A 428 -12.49 -20.75 -41.74
CA LYS A 428 -13.97 -20.83 -41.80
C LYS A 428 -14.58 -21.81 -40.80
N ALA A 429 -15.42 -21.20 -39.96
CA ALA A 429 -16.43 -21.67 -39.01
C ALA A 429 -17.07 -23.06 -39.22
N THR A 430 -17.37 -23.71 -38.09
CA THR A 430 -18.59 -24.51 -37.89
C THR A 430 -19.12 -24.38 -36.46
N THR A 431 -20.45 -24.30 -36.40
CA THR A 431 -21.40 -24.07 -35.31
C THR A 431 -21.72 -25.34 -34.49
N THR A 432 -22.58 -25.18 -33.47
CA THR A 432 -23.37 -26.15 -32.66
C THR A 432 -22.73 -26.60 -31.33
N THR A 433 -23.40 -26.62 -30.17
CA THR A 433 -24.84 -26.69 -29.87
C THR A 433 -25.14 -26.21 -28.43
N LYS A 434 -26.32 -25.60 -28.23
CA LYS A 434 -26.96 -25.35 -26.93
C LYS A 434 -27.36 -26.68 -26.28
N THR A 435 -27.11 -26.82 -24.97
CA THR A 435 -27.90 -27.70 -24.11
C THR A 435 -28.22 -26.98 -22.80
N ALA A 436 -29.51 -26.84 -22.52
CA ALA A 436 -30.06 -26.36 -21.27
C ALA A 436 -29.91 -27.43 -20.19
N ILE A 437 -29.55 -27.02 -18.96
CA ILE A 437 -29.69 -27.88 -17.78
C ILE A 437 -30.49 -27.13 -16.72
N THR A 438 -31.55 -27.80 -16.34
CA THR A 438 -32.67 -27.41 -15.49
C THR A 438 -32.27 -27.33 -14.03
N THR A 439 -32.93 -26.40 -13.35
CA THR A 439 -33.02 -26.12 -11.92
C THR A 439 -33.41 -27.35 -11.09
N THR A 440 -32.70 -27.59 -9.98
CA THR A 440 -33.25 -28.35 -8.84
C THR A 440 -32.95 -27.62 -7.54
N THR A 441 -34.02 -27.09 -6.95
CA THR A 441 -34.12 -26.49 -5.62
C THR A 441 -34.04 -27.59 -4.56
N ALA A 442 -33.13 -27.46 -3.59
CA ALA A 442 -33.12 -28.31 -2.40
C ALA A 442 -33.07 -27.44 -1.14
N THR A 443 -34.20 -27.43 -0.44
CA THR A 443 -34.47 -26.78 0.83
C THR A 443 -33.77 -27.53 1.97
N ALA A 444 -32.96 -26.85 2.79
CA ALA A 444 -32.38 -27.42 4.01
C ALA A 444 -32.61 -26.51 5.22
N LYS A 445 -33.72 -26.83 5.88
CA LYS A 445 -34.03 -26.87 7.32
C LYS A 445 -33.13 -26.10 8.32
N THR A 446 -33.83 -25.21 9.02
CA THR A 446 -33.55 -24.51 10.27
C THR A 446 -33.12 -25.44 11.41
N THR A 447 -32.05 -25.09 12.12
CA THR A 447 -31.79 -25.55 13.49
C THR A 447 -31.37 -24.37 14.38
N THR A 448 -32.13 -24.20 15.45
CA THR A 448 -32.01 -23.17 16.48
C THR A 448 -30.93 -23.57 17.48
N ALA A 449 -29.92 -22.72 17.69
CA ALA A 449 -28.92 -22.92 18.75
C ALA A 449 -28.97 -21.78 19.78
N LYS A 450 -29.00 -22.21 21.04
CA LYS A 450 -29.27 -21.49 22.28
C LYS A 450 -28.11 -20.57 22.69
N LYS A 451 -28.48 -19.36 23.10
CA LYS A 451 -27.69 -18.30 23.75
C LYS A 451 -26.85 -18.84 24.91
N LEU A 452 -25.52 -18.67 24.85
CA LEU A 452 -24.62 -18.79 26.00
C LEU A 452 -24.14 -17.39 26.38
N THR A 453 -24.47 -16.99 27.60
CA THR A 453 -23.93 -15.83 28.31
C THR A 453 -22.62 -16.23 28.99
N THR A 454 -21.52 -15.53 28.71
CA THR A 454 -20.33 -15.54 29.55
C THR A 454 -19.79 -14.12 29.75
N THR A 455 -19.34 -13.91 30.98
CA THR A 455 -19.13 -12.66 31.69
C THR A 455 -17.78 -12.02 31.36
N ALA A 456 -17.71 -10.70 31.52
CA ALA A 456 -16.53 -9.87 31.34
C ALA A 456 -15.37 -10.22 32.29
N GLY A 457 -14.15 -10.16 31.73
CA GLY A 457 -13.02 -9.40 32.27
C GLY A 457 -12.27 -9.96 33.48
N ALA A 458 -11.23 -10.76 33.23
CA ALA A 458 -10.06 -10.84 34.10
C ALA A 458 -8.88 -10.18 33.37
N ALA A 459 -8.29 -9.16 34.00
CA ALA A 459 -7.13 -8.43 33.52
C ALA A 459 -5.91 -9.36 33.35
N ALA A 460 -5.30 -9.36 32.18
CA ALA A 460 -4.03 -10.05 31.95
C ALA A 460 -2.89 -9.22 32.54
N ALA A 461 -2.05 -9.88 33.34
CA ALA A 461 -0.96 -9.31 34.13
C ALA A 461 0.08 -8.57 33.27
N ALA A 462 0.43 -7.35 33.69
CA ALA A 462 1.58 -6.60 33.18
C ALA A 462 2.88 -7.31 33.59
N ASN A 463 3.77 -7.56 32.63
CA ASN A 463 5.11 -8.08 32.89
C ASN A 463 5.96 -6.94 33.50
N THR A 464 6.44 -7.10 34.73
CA THR A 464 6.90 -6.04 35.65
C THR A 464 8.36 -5.61 35.49
N THR A 465 8.99 -5.80 34.33
CA THR A 465 10.40 -5.41 34.10
C THR A 465 10.52 -4.39 32.98
N CYS A 466 11.28 -3.30 33.19
CA CYS A 466 11.56 -2.32 32.13
C CYS A 466 12.46 -2.90 31.04
N ASN A 467 12.26 -2.45 29.81
CA ASN A 467 13.03 -2.93 28.68
C ASN A 467 14.46 -2.34 28.69
N ALA A 468 15.44 -3.12 28.24
CA ALA A 468 16.81 -2.62 28.11
C ALA A 468 16.94 -1.60 26.96
N LEU A 469 18.06 -0.87 26.93
CA LEU A 469 18.39 0.02 25.82
C LEU A 469 18.27 -0.70 24.46
N TYR A 470 17.67 -0.04 23.48
CA TYR A 470 17.33 -0.51 22.12
C TYR A 470 16.18 -1.51 22.01
N TYR A 471 15.52 -1.87 23.10
CA TYR A 471 14.34 -2.73 23.03
C TYR A 471 13.06 -1.92 22.77
N ARG A 472 12.06 -2.59 22.18
CA ARG A 472 10.76 -1.98 21.93
C ARG A 472 10.07 -1.69 23.26
N CYS A 473 9.55 -0.48 23.40
CA CYS A 473 8.88 0.01 24.60
C CYS A 473 7.51 0.63 24.29
N GLY A 474 7.03 0.52 23.06
CA GLY A 474 5.74 1.11 22.69
C GLY A 474 5.38 0.93 21.23
N GLY A 475 4.33 1.65 20.85
CA GLY A 475 3.69 1.59 19.54
C GLY A 475 2.31 0.94 19.57
N ILE A 476 1.47 1.28 18.60
CA ILE A 476 0.13 0.71 18.41
C ILE A 476 0.24 -0.83 18.37
N GLY A 477 -0.55 -1.50 19.21
CA GLY A 477 -0.57 -2.96 19.34
C GLY A 477 0.49 -3.56 20.28
N TRP A 478 1.39 -2.76 20.87
CA TRP A 478 2.37 -3.25 21.84
C TRP A 478 1.73 -3.53 23.21
N THR A 479 1.89 -4.76 23.71
CA THR A 479 1.41 -5.21 25.04
C THR A 479 2.54 -5.50 26.03
N GLY A 480 3.79 -5.33 25.60
CA GLY A 480 4.97 -5.49 26.46
C GLY A 480 5.24 -4.28 27.34
N SER A 481 6.37 -4.30 28.05
CA SER A 481 6.74 -3.23 28.97
C SER A 481 6.84 -1.87 28.24
N THR A 482 6.38 -0.80 28.88
CA THR A 482 6.40 0.56 28.32
C THR A 482 7.49 1.44 28.92
N CYS A 483 8.25 0.91 29.89
CA CYS A 483 9.36 1.59 30.51
C CYS A 483 10.70 1.05 30.01
N CYS A 484 11.76 1.84 30.23
CA CYS A 484 13.11 1.59 29.76
C CYS A 484 14.10 1.70 30.93
N VAL A 485 15.10 0.80 30.99
CA VAL A 485 16.16 0.82 32.01
C VAL A 485 17.23 1.82 31.58
N ASP A 486 17.50 2.83 32.41
CA ASP A 486 18.52 3.87 32.19
C ASP A 486 18.48 4.49 30.77
N SER A 487 17.29 4.56 30.19
CA SER A 487 17.00 5.02 28.83
C SER A 487 15.56 5.53 28.75
N THR A 488 15.20 6.20 27.65
CA THR A 488 13.86 6.78 27.46
C THR A 488 13.12 6.07 26.34
N CYS A 489 11.82 5.78 26.56
CA CYS A 489 10.98 5.22 25.52
C CYS A 489 10.61 6.30 24.48
N LYS A 490 11.29 6.30 23.33
CA LYS A 490 11.04 7.26 22.25
C LYS A 490 10.16 6.64 21.19
N VAL A 491 9.05 7.31 20.86
CA VAL A 491 8.18 6.94 19.73
C VAL A 491 8.98 7.11 18.44
N GLN A 492 9.14 6.02 17.68
CA GLN A 492 9.82 6.02 16.39
C GLN A 492 8.81 6.22 15.26
N ASN A 493 7.67 5.55 15.36
CA ASN A 493 6.51 5.73 14.50
C ASN A 493 5.25 5.28 15.26
N PRO A 494 4.04 5.43 14.70
CA PRO A 494 2.81 5.07 15.40
C PRO A 494 2.80 3.63 15.93
N TYR A 495 3.47 2.68 15.26
CA TYR A 495 3.48 1.25 15.59
C TYR A 495 4.71 0.82 16.40
N TYR A 496 5.71 1.68 16.59
CA TYR A 496 6.96 1.29 17.24
C TYR A 496 7.55 2.43 18.07
N SER A 497 7.81 2.16 19.34
CA SER A 497 8.64 2.98 20.21
C SER A 497 9.81 2.15 20.72
N GLN A 498 10.98 2.75 20.88
CA GLN A 498 12.20 2.06 21.30
C GLN A 498 12.84 2.78 22.49
N CYS A 499 13.40 2.00 23.42
CA CYS A 499 14.29 2.52 24.45
C CYS A 499 15.56 3.06 23.79
N VAL A 500 15.81 4.35 23.93
CA VAL A 500 17.01 5.02 23.41
C VAL A 500 17.74 5.72 24.56
N ALA A 501 19.05 5.90 24.41
CA ALA A 501 19.85 6.58 25.43
C ALA A 501 19.24 7.97 25.70
N ALA A 502 19.10 8.30 26.99
CA ALA A 502 18.45 9.53 27.44
C ALA A 502 19.21 10.77 26.99
#